data_AF-A0A1V9YVQ4-F1
#
_entry.id   AF-A0A1V9YVQ4-F1
#
_cell.length_a   1.000
_cell.length_b   1.000
_cell.length_c   1.000
_cell.angle_alpha   90.00
_cell.angle_beta   90.00
_cell.angle_gamma   90.00
#
_symmetry.space_group_name_H-M   'P 1'
#
loop_
_entity.id
_entity.type
_entity.pdbx_description
1 polymer ?
#
loop_
_entity_poly.entity_id
_entity_poly.type
_entity_poly.pdbx_seq_one_letter_code
_entity_poly.pdbx_strand_id
1 'polypeptide(L)'
;MESRVNLTPKDRAFCDDLRFAIAQLEPQALNKKSTLEIKNLADVYAIFGYGSDDIVDQRDQIVMFTKIRQEMMTVLNQMTTKGKYANAIVLRDRLRTIKRDFIQLQHKYEKRRQDGENNLFSEAIELVRDQHEKKWFAKQKDIEAECNVRRQELEKTQLVQTRQLEDFLDRLPDPHCKFSKTLLELKNSEYYLSKLQLFEQAKNVYTRADAMETTEKDKCASEHHRAKQKMRDDLKAQHEIERQQLEEVLTEKKYGGVRAQDCDTKSAPRTHYRETSSSYGGQHFLSSVRGARLQVQSLCALHDSEEGSPTPSGSTVYH
;
A
#
# COMPACT_ATOMS: atom_id res chain seq x y z
N MET A 1 -17.79 -19.96 8.38
CA MET A 1 -19.21 -20.37 8.29
C MET A 1 -19.49 -20.76 6.85
N GLU A 2 -19.43 -22.06 6.56
CA GLU A 2 -19.64 -22.62 5.22
C GLU A 2 -21.12 -22.54 4.85
N SER A 3 -21.46 -21.70 3.87
CA SER A 3 -22.79 -21.68 3.28
C SER A 3 -22.80 -22.66 2.10
N ARG A 4 -23.01 -23.95 2.39
CA ARG A 4 -23.40 -24.92 1.36
C ARG A 4 -24.79 -24.53 0.88
N VAL A 5 -24.89 -24.08 -0.37
CA VAL A 5 -26.19 -23.87 -1.03
C VAL A 5 -26.86 -25.23 -1.14
N ASN A 6 -27.75 -25.53 -0.20
CA ASN A 6 -28.62 -26.69 -0.23
C ASN A 6 -29.67 -26.45 -1.33
N LEU A 7 -29.35 -26.87 -2.55
CA LEU A 7 -30.32 -26.98 -3.64
C LEU A 7 -31.51 -27.80 -3.15
N THR A 8 -32.71 -27.26 -3.31
CA THR A 8 -33.93 -27.93 -2.85
C THR A 8 -34.16 -29.20 -3.68
N PRO A 9 -34.90 -30.20 -3.17
CA PRO A 9 -35.18 -31.42 -3.93
C PRO A 9 -35.84 -31.16 -5.28
N LYS A 10 -36.60 -30.04 -5.39
CA LYS A 10 -37.23 -29.59 -6.63
C LYS A 10 -36.22 -29.04 -7.64
N ASP A 11 -35.17 -28.36 -7.19
CA ASP A 11 -34.11 -27.83 -8.07
C ASP A 11 -33.25 -28.96 -8.64
N ARG A 12 -33.01 -30.02 -7.86
CA ARG A 12 -32.33 -31.23 -8.35
C ARG A 12 -33.17 -31.97 -9.39
N ALA A 13 -34.47 -32.13 -9.13
CA ALA A 13 -35.40 -32.74 -10.08
C ALA A 13 -35.47 -31.93 -11.38
N PHE A 14 -35.50 -30.59 -11.32
CA PHE A 14 -35.47 -29.74 -12.52
C PHE A 14 -34.17 -29.85 -13.31
N CYS A 15 -33.01 -29.95 -12.65
CA CYS A 15 -31.73 -30.18 -13.32
C CYS A 15 -31.63 -31.58 -13.95
N ASP A 16 -32.20 -32.60 -13.30
CA ASP A 16 -32.23 -33.95 -13.84
C ASP A 16 -33.26 -34.10 -14.98
N ASP A 17 -34.39 -33.38 -14.91
CA ASP A 17 -35.38 -33.27 -15.97
C ASP A 17 -34.83 -32.48 -17.17
N LEU A 18 -34.02 -31.43 -16.94
CA LEU A 18 -33.27 -30.75 -18.00
C LEU A 18 -32.21 -31.66 -18.62
N ARG A 19 -31.46 -32.41 -17.82
CA ARG A 19 -30.49 -33.41 -18.31
C ARG A 19 -31.18 -34.51 -19.14
N PHE A 20 -32.36 -34.94 -18.72
CA PHE A 20 -33.15 -35.94 -19.41
C PHE A 20 -33.78 -35.38 -20.71
N ALA A 21 -34.29 -34.15 -20.68
CA ALA A 21 -34.81 -33.46 -21.86
C ALA A 21 -33.72 -33.16 -22.90
N ILE A 22 -32.50 -32.80 -22.45
CA ILE A 22 -31.32 -32.61 -23.30
C ILE A 22 -30.88 -33.96 -23.91
N ALA A 23 -30.85 -35.03 -23.12
CA ALA A 23 -30.55 -36.38 -23.63
C ALA A 23 -31.62 -36.91 -24.63
N GLN A 24 -32.88 -36.48 -24.50
CA GLN A 24 -33.95 -36.83 -25.45
C GLN A 24 -33.96 -35.98 -26.73
N LEU A 25 -33.42 -34.76 -26.70
CA LEU A 25 -33.29 -33.90 -27.89
C LEU A 25 -32.07 -34.27 -28.77
N GLU A 26 -31.18 -35.14 -28.29
CA GLU A 26 -29.89 -35.43 -28.93
C GLU A 26 -29.83 -36.43 -30.11
N PRO A 27 -30.83 -37.29 -30.45
CA PRO A 27 -30.66 -38.20 -31.59
C PRO A 27 -31.02 -37.61 -32.96
N GLN A 28 -31.74 -36.48 -33.05
CA GLN A 28 -32.46 -36.13 -34.29
C GLN A 28 -31.86 -34.97 -35.12
N ALA A 29 -30.89 -34.22 -34.61
CA ALA A 29 -30.37 -33.04 -35.33
C ALA A 29 -29.57 -33.37 -36.61
N LEU A 30 -29.00 -34.57 -36.72
CA LEU A 30 -28.14 -34.97 -37.85
C LEU A 30 -28.87 -35.62 -39.03
N ASN A 31 -30.19 -35.78 -38.95
CA ASN A 31 -30.97 -36.45 -40.00
C ASN A 31 -31.23 -35.60 -41.26
N LYS A 32 -30.72 -34.36 -41.34
CA LYS A 32 -31.08 -33.41 -42.42
C LYS A 32 -29.94 -32.90 -43.31
N LYS A 33 -28.66 -33.07 -42.93
CA LYS A 33 -27.51 -32.73 -43.78
C LYS A 33 -26.43 -33.78 -43.68
N SER A 34 -25.90 -34.21 -44.82
CA SER A 34 -24.84 -35.21 -44.88
C SER A 34 -23.57 -34.66 -44.21
N THR A 35 -22.87 -35.47 -43.40
CA THR A 35 -21.54 -35.14 -42.85
C THR A 35 -20.50 -34.82 -43.95
N LEU A 36 -20.82 -35.13 -45.20
CA LEU A 36 -20.07 -34.78 -46.41
C LEU A 36 -20.26 -33.31 -46.86
N GLU A 37 -21.21 -32.57 -46.30
CA GLU A 37 -21.47 -31.16 -46.65
C GLU A 37 -20.75 -30.16 -45.73
N ILE A 38 -20.25 -30.65 -44.58
CA ILE A 38 -19.54 -29.84 -43.59
C ILE A 38 -18.18 -29.42 -44.14
N LYS A 39 -17.94 -28.12 -44.31
CA LYS A 39 -16.66 -27.58 -44.81
C LYS A 39 -15.88 -26.86 -43.72
N ASN A 40 -16.56 -26.23 -42.77
CA ASN A 40 -15.96 -25.42 -41.73
C ASN A 40 -16.70 -25.58 -40.38
N LEU A 41 -16.18 -24.95 -39.33
CA LEU A 41 -16.79 -24.97 -38.00
C LEU A 41 -18.13 -24.20 -37.94
N ALA A 42 -18.39 -23.24 -38.83
CA ALA A 42 -19.68 -22.55 -38.89
C ALA A 42 -20.80 -23.47 -39.40
N ASP A 43 -20.50 -24.36 -40.35
CA ASP A 43 -21.42 -25.39 -40.85
C ASP A 43 -21.76 -26.41 -39.75
N VAL A 44 -20.78 -26.71 -38.89
CA VAL A 44 -20.97 -27.54 -37.69
C VAL A 44 -22.00 -26.90 -36.77
N TYR A 45 -21.84 -25.63 -36.43
CA TYR A 45 -22.79 -24.93 -35.56
C TYR A 45 -24.17 -24.77 -36.22
N ALA A 46 -24.23 -24.55 -37.53
CA ALA A 46 -25.48 -24.49 -38.28
C ALA A 46 -26.27 -25.81 -38.29
N ILE A 47 -25.59 -26.97 -38.21
CA ILE A 47 -26.26 -28.29 -38.09
C ILE A 47 -26.96 -28.44 -36.73
N PHE A 48 -26.39 -27.85 -35.69
CA PHE A 48 -26.98 -27.84 -34.35
C PHE A 48 -27.95 -26.68 -34.12
N GLY A 49 -28.24 -25.87 -35.15
CA GLY A 49 -29.21 -24.78 -35.11
C GLY A 49 -28.67 -23.43 -34.63
N TYR A 50 -27.35 -23.29 -34.51
CA TYR A 50 -26.70 -22.04 -34.12
C TYR A 50 -26.30 -21.20 -35.33
N GLY A 51 -26.53 -19.89 -35.24
CA GLY A 51 -26.02 -18.90 -36.20
C GLY A 51 -24.53 -18.63 -36.01
N SER A 52 -23.91 -17.94 -36.98
CA SER A 52 -22.50 -17.52 -36.90
C SER A 52 -22.22 -16.55 -35.74
N ASP A 53 -23.27 -15.89 -35.25
CA ASP A 53 -23.19 -14.82 -34.26
C ASP A 53 -23.63 -15.27 -32.87
N ASP A 54 -24.10 -16.52 -32.73
CA ASP A 54 -24.58 -17.06 -31.46
C ASP A 54 -23.42 -17.41 -30.52
N ILE A 55 -23.56 -16.99 -29.26
CA ILE A 55 -22.60 -17.31 -28.20
C ILE A 55 -23.00 -18.66 -27.60
N VAL A 56 -22.31 -19.71 -28.05
CA VAL A 56 -22.47 -21.07 -27.55
C VAL A 56 -21.63 -21.25 -26.27
N ASP A 57 -22.16 -21.94 -25.26
CA ASP A 57 -21.40 -22.31 -24.05
C ASP A 57 -20.22 -23.25 -24.39
N GLN A 58 -19.09 -23.11 -23.68
CA GLN A 58 -17.88 -23.89 -23.91
C GLN A 58 -18.14 -25.40 -23.82
N ARG A 59 -18.99 -25.82 -22.89
CA ARG A 59 -19.38 -27.23 -22.73
C ARG A 59 -20.07 -27.75 -23.99
N ASP A 60 -21.02 -27.00 -24.51
CA ASP A 60 -21.80 -27.38 -25.68
C ASP A 60 -20.93 -27.35 -26.95
N GLN A 61 -19.98 -26.41 -27.05
CA GLN A 61 -18.98 -26.39 -28.11
C GLN A 61 -18.13 -27.69 -28.11
N ILE A 62 -17.68 -28.15 -26.94
CA ILE A 62 -16.88 -29.38 -26.82
C ILE A 62 -17.72 -30.61 -27.20
N VAL A 63 -18.98 -30.68 -26.73
CA VAL A 63 -19.89 -31.79 -27.05
C VAL A 63 -20.17 -31.85 -28.55
N MET A 64 -20.51 -30.71 -29.17
CA MET A 64 -20.77 -30.63 -30.62
C MET A 64 -19.55 -31.01 -31.46
N PHE A 65 -18.36 -30.50 -31.11
CA PHE A 65 -17.11 -30.84 -31.80
C PHE A 65 -16.78 -32.33 -31.66
N THR A 66 -16.94 -32.89 -30.47
CA THR A 66 -16.65 -34.31 -30.21
C THR A 66 -17.57 -35.23 -31.03
N LYS A 67 -18.86 -34.89 -31.10
CA LYS A 67 -19.87 -35.64 -31.87
C LYS A 67 -19.56 -35.62 -33.37
N ILE A 68 -19.34 -34.44 -33.95
CA ILE A 68 -19.03 -34.34 -35.39
C ILE A 68 -17.68 -34.98 -35.73
N ARG A 69 -16.67 -34.83 -34.86
CA ARG A 69 -15.38 -35.51 -35.03
C ARG A 69 -15.58 -37.02 -35.11
N GLN A 70 -16.36 -37.60 -34.19
CA GLN A 70 -16.61 -39.05 -34.15
C GLN A 70 -17.34 -39.54 -35.40
N GLU A 71 -18.34 -38.80 -35.88
CA GLU A 71 -19.07 -39.16 -37.09
C GLU A 71 -18.24 -39.01 -38.37
N MET A 72 -17.50 -37.91 -38.52
CA MET A 72 -16.59 -37.72 -39.66
C MET A 72 -15.46 -38.77 -39.67
N MET A 73 -14.97 -39.19 -38.49
CA MET A 73 -14.00 -40.30 -38.38
C MET A 73 -14.61 -41.64 -38.78
N THR A 74 -15.84 -41.93 -38.40
CA THR A 74 -16.54 -43.15 -38.83
C THR A 74 -16.72 -43.19 -40.34
N VAL A 75 -17.15 -42.08 -40.95
CA VAL A 75 -17.30 -41.97 -42.41
C VAL A 75 -15.94 -42.06 -43.11
N LEU A 76 -14.89 -41.46 -42.54
CA LEU A 76 -13.53 -41.58 -43.04
C LEU A 76 -13.09 -43.06 -43.08
N ASN A 77 -13.23 -43.79 -41.99
CA ASN A 77 -12.89 -45.22 -41.90
C ASN A 77 -13.69 -46.06 -42.91
N GLN A 78 -14.98 -45.76 -43.11
CA GLN A 78 -15.81 -46.42 -44.12
C GLN A 78 -15.34 -46.13 -45.56
N MET A 79 -14.85 -44.92 -45.85
CA MET A 79 -14.32 -44.57 -47.18
C MET A 79 -12.96 -45.23 -47.43
N THR A 80 -12.13 -45.36 -46.40
CA THR A 80 -10.83 -46.03 -46.48
C THR A 80 -10.99 -47.53 -46.71
N THR A 81 -11.89 -48.18 -45.97
CA THR A 81 -12.19 -49.63 -46.15
C THR A 81 -12.80 -49.95 -47.52
N LYS A 82 -13.59 -49.02 -48.09
CA LYS A 82 -14.19 -49.15 -49.43
C LYS A 82 -13.25 -48.73 -50.58
N GLY A 83 -12.00 -48.39 -50.31
CA GLY A 83 -11.01 -48.01 -51.33
C GLY A 83 -11.25 -46.64 -52.00
N LYS A 84 -12.12 -45.79 -51.44
CA LYS A 84 -12.47 -44.46 -51.98
C LYS A 84 -11.53 -43.37 -51.45
N TYR A 85 -10.23 -43.51 -51.75
CA TYR A 85 -9.17 -42.67 -51.16
C TYR A 85 -9.29 -41.18 -51.50
N ALA A 86 -9.73 -40.82 -52.70
CA ALA A 86 -9.90 -39.41 -53.10
C ALA A 86 -10.88 -38.67 -52.18
N ASN A 87 -12.01 -39.29 -51.85
CA ASN A 87 -13.01 -38.72 -50.94
C ASN A 87 -12.54 -38.74 -49.48
N ALA A 88 -11.76 -39.76 -49.10
CA ALA A 88 -11.15 -39.84 -47.77
C ALA A 88 -10.14 -38.70 -47.53
N ILE A 89 -9.35 -38.32 -48.54
CA ILE A 89 -8.41 -37.18 -48.46
C ILE A 89 -9.17 -35.87 -48.20
N VAL A 90 -10.23 -35.62 -48.96
CA VAL A 90 -11.07 -34.42 -48.80
C VAL A 90 -11.69 -34.36 -47.40
N LEU A 91 -12.21 -35.47 -46.90
CA LEU A 91 -12.82 -35.53 -45.56
C LEU A 91 -11.79 -35.33 -44.44
N ARG A 92 -10.58 -35.91 -44.58
CA ARG A 92 -9.46 -35.71 -43.66
C ARG A 92 -9.04 -34.25 -43.58
N ASP A 93 -8.91 -33.58 -44.72
CA ASP A 93 -8.44 -32.19 -44.76
C ASP A 93 -9.51 -31.21 -44.22
N ARG A 94 -10.79 -31.54 -44.40
CA ARG A 94 -11.89 -30.83 -43.72
C ARG A 94 -11.86 -31.03 -42.20
N LEU A 95 -11.66 -32.25 -41.73
CA LEU A 95 -11.56 -32.55 -40.29
C LEU A 95 -10.37 -31.79 -39.64
N ARG A 96 -9.25 -31.67 -40.36
CA ARG A 96 -8.10 -30.83 -39.94
C ARG A 96 -8.46 -29.35 -39.86
N THR A 97 -9.24 -28.85 -40.81
CA THR A 97 -9.70 -27.45 -40.84
C THR A 97 -10.63 -27.17 -39.66
N ILE A 98 -11.64 -28.01 -39.45
CA ILE A 98 -12.57 -27.89 -38.30
C ILE A 98 -11.82 -27.97 -36.97
N LYS A 99 -10.83 -28.87 -36.84
CA LYS A 99 -9.98 -28.95 -35.64
C LYS A 99 -9.20 -27.65 -35.41
N ARG A 100 -8.62 -27.07 -36.46
CA ARG A 100 -7.87 -25.80 -36.36
C ARG A 100 -8.78 -24.65 -35.94
N ASP A 101 -9.95 -24.55 -36.57
CA ASP A 101 -10.94 -23.51 -36.27
C ASP A 101 -11.44 -23.63 -34.83
N PHE A 102 -11.67 -24.86 -34.34
CA PHE A 102 -12.08 -25.12 -32.96
C PHE A 102 -11.01 -24.70 -31.95
N ILE A 103 -9.73 -25.02 -32.20
CA ILE A 103 -8.61 -24.59 -31.36
C ILE A 103 -8.52 -23.06 -31.32
N GLN A 104 -8.66 -22.39 -32.46
CA GLN A 104 -8.66 -20.93 -32.52
C GLN A 104 -9.82 -20.32 -31.74
N LEU A 105 -11.01 -20.93 -31.82
CA LEU A 105 -12.18 -20.49 -31.06
C LEU A 105 -11.95 -20.64 -29.55
N GLN A 106 -11.43 -21.78 -29.10
CA GLN A 106 -11.08 -22.01 -27.69
C GLN A 106 -10.06 -20.98 -27.19
N HIS A 107 -9.00 -20.68 -27.97
CA HIS A 107 -8.05 -19.64 -27.63
C HIS A 107 -8.70 -18.25 -27.51
N LYS A 108 -9.67 -17.90 -28.36
CA LYS A 108 -10.39 -16.63 -28.27
C LYS A 108 -11.28 -16.54 -27.03
N TYR A 109 -11.92 -17.63 -26.61
CA TYR A 109 -12.71 -17.66 -25.38
C TYR A 109 -11.83 -17.58 -24.14
N GLU A 110 -10.76 -18.36 -24.12
CA GLU A 110 -9.79 -18.35 -23.02
C GLU A 110 -9.12 -16.98 -22.87
N LYS A 111 -8.74 -16.35 -23.99
CA LYS A 111 -8.21 -14.98 -23.98
C LYS A 111 -9.23 -13.97 -23.42
N ARG A 112 -10.50 -14.05 -23.84
CA ARG A 112 -11.56 -13.19 -23.29
C ARG A 112 -11.78 -13.39 -21.79
N ARG A 113 -11.71 -14.63 -21.31
CA ARG A 113 -11.78 -14.97 -19.88
C ARG A 113 -10.62 -14.34 -19.12
N GLN A 114 -9.39 -14.52 -19.61
CA GLN A 114 -8.18 -13.94 -19.03
C GLN A 114 -8.24 -12.40 -19.01
N ASP A 115 -8.71 -11.77 -20.09
CA ASP A 115 -8.88 -10.31 -20.16
C ASP A 115 -9.89 -9.82 -19.09
N GLY A 116 -10.99 -10.55 -18.90
CA GLY A 116 -11.97 -10.27 -17.84
C GLY A 116 -11.38 -10.38 -16.43
N GLU A 117 -10.62 -11.44 -16.15
CA GLU A 117 -9.91 -11.60 -14.88
C GLU A 117 -8.88 -10.50 -14.66
N ASN A 118 -8.09 -10.16 -15.68
CA ASN A 118 -7.07 -9.11 -15.62
C ASN A 118 -7.68 -7.73 -15.32
N ASN A 119 -8.86 -7.45 -15.85
CA ASN A 119 -9.60 -6.21 -15.53
C ASN A 119 -10.03 -6.18 -14.06
N LEU A 120 -10.58 -7.28 -13.55
CA LEU A 120 -10.97 -7.39 -12.14
C LEU A 120 -9.77 -7.26 -11.19
N PHE A 121 -8.62 -7.85 -11.55
CA PHE A 121 -7.37 -7.68 -10.82
C PHE A 121 -6.86 -6.24 -10.87
N SER A 122 -6.95 -5.58 -12.02
CA SER A 122 -6.50 -4.19 -12.17
C SER A 122 -7.30 -3.26 -11.25
N GLU A 123 -8.61 -3.39 -11.26
CA GLU A 123 -9.49 -2.59 -10.41
C GLU A 123 -9.28 -2.89 -8.91
N ALA A 124 -9.05 -4.15 -8.55
CA ALA A 124 -8.74 -4.52 -7.16
C ALA A 124 -7.40 -3.92 -6.70
N ILE A 125 -6.39 -3.89 -7.56
CA ILE A 125 -5.08 -3.26 -7.25
C ILE A 125 -5.26 -1.76 -7.01
N GLU A 126 -6.03 -1.08 -7.86
CA GLU A 126 -6.32 0.35 -7.69
C GLU A 126 -7.04 0.63 -6.37
N LEU A 127 -8.04 -0.17 -6.03
CA LEU A 127 -8.78 -0.02 -4.77
C LEU A 127 -7.88 -0.20 -3.54
N VAL A 128 -6.99 -1.19 -3.56
CA VAL A 128 -6.01 -1.41 -2.46
C VAL A 128 -5.02 -0.26 -2.39
N ARG A 129 -4.54 0.24 -3.53
CA ARG A 129 -3.64 1.40 -3.57
C ARG A 129 -4.31 2.63 -2.97
N ASP A 130 -5.53 2.94 -3.36
CA ASP A 130 -6.28 4.09 -2.85
C ASP A 130 -6.55 3.98 -1.34
N GLN A 131 -6.88 2.78 -0.85
CA GLN A 131 -7.03 2.53 0.60
C GLN A 131 -5.71 2.71 1.35
N HIS A 132 -4.61 2.22 0.78
CA HIS A 132 -3.28 2.35 1.35
C HIS A 132 -2.84 3.82 1.40
N GLU A 133 -3.03 4.56 0.31
CA GLU A 133 -2.75 6.01 0.25
C GLU A 133 -3.57 6.78 1.29
N LYS A 134 -4.88 6.54 1.39
CA LYS A 134 -5.74 7.18 2.40
C LYS A 134 -5.29 6.86 3.83
N LYS A 135 -4.97 5.61 4.12
CA LYS A 135 -4.47 5.16 5.43
C LYS A 135 -3.18 5.88 5.81
N TRP A 136 -2.21 5.95 4.89
CA TRP A 136 -0.93 6.59 5.16
C TRP A 136 -1.01 8.11 5.19
N PHE A 137 -1.87 8.72 4.37
CA PHE A 137 -2.17 10.14 4.45
C PHE A 137 -2.74 10.52 5.82
N ALA A 138 -3.71 9.76 6.34
CA ALA A 138 -4.27 9.97 7.68
C ALA A 138 -3.19 9.82 8.76
N LYS A 139 -2.39 8.76 8.72
CA LYS A 139 -1.27 8.56 9.66
C LYS A 139 -0.25 9.69 9.62
N GLN A 140 0.11 10.16 8.43
CA GLN A 140 1.06 11.26 8.28
C GLN A 140 0.52 12.54 8.92
N LYS A 141 -0.76 12.83 8.67
CA LYS A 141 -1.45 13.96 9.30
C LYS A 141 -1.48 13.84 10.83
N ASP A 142 -1.72 12.65 11.36
CA ASP A 142 -1.71 12.42 12.82
C ASP A 142 -0.31 12.61 13.42
N ILE A 143 0.75 12.12 12.75
CA ILE A 143 2.14 12.34 13.16
C ILE A 143 2.46 13.84 13.18
N GLU A 144 2.08 14.58 12.13
CA GLU A 144 2.29 16.03 12.04
C GLU A 144 1.52 16.80 13.11
N ALA A 145 0.27 16.42 13.38
CA ALA A 145 -0.52 17.01 14.45
C ALA A 145 0.14 16.81 15.80
N GLU A 146 0.61 15.60 16.11
CA GLU A 146 1.30 15.32 17.38
C GLU A 146 2.64 16.08 17.48
N CYS A 147 3.41 16.18 16.37
CA CYS A 147 4.61 17.00 16.33
C CYS A 147 4.31 18.47 16.68
N ASN A 148 3.22 19.02 16.14
CA ASN A 148 2.83 20.40 16.42
C ASN A 148 2.38 20.59 17.87
N VAL A 149 1.63 19.65 18.43
CA VAL A 149 1.24 19.68 19.85
C VAL A 149 2.47 19.71 20.75
N ARG A 150 3.45 18.83 20.52
CA ARG A 150 4.69 18.81 21.32
C ARG A 150 5.49 20.11 21.23
N ARG A 151 5.55 20.74 20.05
CA ARG A 151 6.19 22.06 19.90
C ARG A 151 5.47 23.13 20.73
N GLN A 152 4.14 23.16 20.69
CA GLN A 152 3.35 24.10 21.49
C GLN A 152 3.49 23.84 23.00
N GLU A 153 3.59 22.59 23.43
CA GLU A 153 3.82 22.23 24.83
C GLU A 153 5.19 22.71 25.32
N LEU A 154 6.23 22.55 24.48
CA LEU A 154 7.56 23.07 24.78
C LEU A 154 7.53 24.61 24.89
N GLU A 155 6.91 25.30 23.93
CA GLU A 155 6.78 26.76 23.95
C GLU A 155 6.07 27.27 25.22
N LYS A 156 5.00 26.59 25.64
CA LYS A 156 4.30 26.91 26.90
C LYS A 156 5.21 26.75 28.11
N THR A 157 6.00 25.68 28.15
CA THR A 157 6.95 25.41 29.23
C THR A 157 8.03 26.50 29.29
N GLN A 158 8.60 26.85 28.14
CA GLN A 158 9.60 27.92 28.01
C GLN A 158 9.05 29.30 28.40
N LEU A 159 7.79 29.58 28.07
CA LEU A 159 7.13 30.82 28.49
C LEU A 159 7.00 30.89 30.02
N VAL A 160 6.61 29.79 30.66
CA VAL A 160 6.50 29.70 32.13
C VAL A 160 7.87 29.87 32.78
N GLN A 161 8.92 29.19 32.28
CA GLN A 161 10.29 29.31 32.77
C GLN A 161 10.81 30.74 32.65
N THR A 162 10.57 31.40 31.51
CA THR A 162 10.94 32.81 31.30
C THR A 162 10.27 33.71 32.33
N ARG A 163 8.97 33.53 32.54
CA ARG A 163 8.22 34.32 33.52
C ARG A 163 8.73 34.08 34.95
N GLN A 164 8.99 32.83 35.32
CA GLN A 164 9.54 32.47 36.63
C GLN A 164 10.92 33.11 36.86
N LEU A 165 11.76 33.15 35.82
CA LEU A 165 13.06 33.79 35.90
C LEU A 165 12.90 35.30 36.09
N GLU A 166 12.06 35.98 35.31
CA GLU A 166 11.87 37.43 35.48
C GLU A 166 11.28 37.76 36.86
N ASP A 167 10.27 37.00 37.33
CA ASP A 167 9.71 37.15 38.68
C ASP A 167 10.78 36.95 39.77
N PHE A 168 11.74 36.04 39.55
CA PHE A 168 12.88 35.82 40.45
C PHE A 168 13.87 36.99 40.39
N LEU A 169 14.22 37.46 39.20
CA LEU A 169 15.15 38.56 38.97
C LEU A 169 14.63 39.88 39.54
N ASP A 170 13.32 40.10 39.53
CA ASP A 170 12.67 41.28 40.10
C ASP A 170 12.66 41.27 41.64
N ARG A 171 12.62 40.07 42.26
CA ARG A 171 12.66 39.91 43.72
C ARG A 171 14.07 39.90 44.29
N LEU A 172 15.11 39.91 43.45
CA LEU A 172 16.50 39.94 43.92
C LEU A 172 16.77 41.25 44.66
N PRO A 173 17.38 41.19 45.87
CA PRO A 173 17.74 42.39 46.60
C PRO A 173 18.81 43.19 45.86
N ASP A 174 18.84 44.50 46.12
CA ASP A 174 19.86 45.39 45.56
C ASP A 174 21.27 44.93 45.93
N PRO A 175 22.25 45.13 45.03
CA PRO A 175 23.60 44.63 45.24
C PRO A 175 24.26 45.34 46.43
N HIS A 176 24.77 44.56 47.38
CA HIS A 176 25.61 45.10 48.44
C HIS A 176 26.99 45.44 47.86
N CYS A 177 27.25 46.72 47.67
CA CYS A 177 28.55 47.18 47.21
C CYS A 177 29.59 47.13 48.33
N LYS A 178 30.70 46.43 48.10
CA LYS A 178 31.86 46.41 49.00
C LYS A 178 32.83 47.49 48.54
N PHE A 179 33.04 48.50 49.37
CA PHE A 179 33.95 49.59 49.06
C PHE A 179 35.41 49.16 49.16
N SER A 180 36.26 49.73 48.31
CA SER A 180 37.69 49.49 48.38
C SER A 180 38.30 49.98 49.69
N LYS A 181 39.39 49.34 50.14
CA LYS A 181 40.12 49.75 51.34
C LYS A 181 40.56 51.22 51.26
N THR A 182 40.98 51.66 50.08
CA THR A 182 41.37 53.04 49.78
C THR A 182 40.23 54.03 49.97
N LEU A 183 39.01 53.70 49.55
CA LEU A 183 37.85 54.55 49.77
C LEU A 183 37.52 54.68 51.26
N LEU A 184 37.60 53.57 52.01
CA LEU A 184 37.38 53.58 53.46
C LEU A 184 38.43 54.41 54.20
N GLU A 185 39.70 54.30 53.79
CA GLU A 185 40.81 55.12 54.32
C GLU A 185 40.60 56.61 54.00
N LEU A 186 40.13 56.96 52.79
CA LEU A 186 39.80 58.33 52.42
C LEU A 186 38.65 58.89 53.28
N LYS A 187 37.57 58.15 53.50
CA LYS A 187 36.48 58.56 54.40
C LYS A 187 36.94 58.76 55.85
N ASN A 188 37.79 57.87 56.35
CA ASN A 188 38.37 58.03 57.68
C ASN A 188 39.26 59.28 57.76
N SER A 189 40.09 59.53 56.75
CA SER A 189 40.94 60.73 56.71
C SER A 189 40.13 62.02 56.60
N GLU A 190 39.04 62.03 55.84
CA GLU A 190 38.07 63.14 55.80
C GLU A 190 37.48 63.43 57.18
N TYR A 191 37.02 62.39 57.89
CA TYR A 191 36.50 62.52 59.26
C TYR A 191 37.52 63.09 60.25
N TYR A 192 38.79 62.66 60.18
CA TYR A 192 39.82 63.19 61.07
C TYR A 192 40.24 64.62 60.70
N LEU A 193 40.33 64.96 59.42
CA LEU A 193 40.65 66.32 58.95
C LEU A 193 39.54 67.32 59.32
N SER A 194 38.27 66.92 59.22
CA SER A 194 37.15 67.74 59.66
C SER A 194 37.13 67.95 61.17
N LYS A 195 37.45 66.91 61.95
CA LYS A 195 37.62 67.00 63.41
C LYS A 195 38.74 67.94 63.83
N LEU A 196 39.81 68.03 63.04
CA LEU A 196 40.93 68.96 63.24
C LEU A 196 40.69 70.37 62.66
N GLN A 197 39.48 70.66 62.16
CA GLN A 197 39.08 71.94 61.55
C GLN A 197 39.89 72.33 60.29
N LEU A 198 40.53 71.36 59.62
CA LEU A 198 41.25 71.57 58.36
C LEU A 198 40.29 71.43 57.16
N PHE A 199 39.32 72.35 57.07
CA PHE A 199 38.17 72.21 56.17
C PHE A 199 38.52 72.20 54.68
N GLU A 200 39.53 72.96 54.23
CA GLU A 200 39.93 72.96 52.82
C GLU A 200 40.51 71.60 52.40
N GLN A 201 41.32 70.99 53.26
CA GLN A 201 41.88 69.67 53.03
C GLN A 201 40.80 68.59 53.09
N ALA A 202 39.89 68.69 54.08
CA ALA A 202 38.74 67.79 54.19
C ALA A 202 37.83 67.85 52.95
N LYS A 203 37.56 69.04 52.40
CA LYS A 203 36.78 69.21 51.16
C LYS A 203 37.43 68.52 49.96
N ASN A 204 38.74 68.65 49.81
CA ASN A 204 39.47 68.01 48.70
C ASN A 204 39.50 66.48 48.83
N VAL A 205 39.61 65.95 50.05
CA VAL A 205 39.51 64.50 50.30
C VAL A 205 38.08 64.01 50.06
N TYR A 206 37.08 64.78 50.49
CA TYR A 206 35.66 64.48 50.27
C TYR A 206 35.31 64.36 48.79
N THR A 207 35.68 65.35 47.96
CA THR A 207 35.36 65.31 46.51
C THR A 207 36.00 64.09 45.82
N ARG A 208 37.21 63.73 46.23
CA ARG A 208 37.88 62.52 45.73
C ARG A 208 37.23 61.23 46.21
N ALA A 209 36.81 61.18 47.48
CA ALA A 209 36.12 60.03 48.07
C ALA A 209 34.74 59.83 47.42
N ASP A 210 33.98 60.89 47.20
CA ASP A 210 32.66 60.87 46.57
C ASP A 210 32.72 60.43 45.09
N ALA A 211 33.69 60.97 44.33
CA ALA A 211 33.95 60.52 42.96
C ALA A 211 34.35 59.03 42.91
N MET A 212 35.11 58.53 43.88
CA MET A 212 35.46 57.12 43.95
C MET A 212 34.25 56.26 44.35
N GLU A 213 33.45 56.70 45.32
CA GLU A 213 32.24 56.00 45.77
C GLU A 213 31.21 55.84 44.65
N THR A 214 30.96 56.88 43.87
CA THR A 214 30.05 56.83 42.71
C THR A 214 30.54 55.81 41.69
N THR A 215 31.82 55.84 41.32
CA THR A 215 32.37 54.85 40.36
C THR A 215 32.32 53.42 40.87
N GLU A 216 32.52 53.17 42.17
CA GLU A 216 32.44 51.83 42.75
C GLU A 216 30.98 51.33 42.84
N LYS A 217 30.03 52.21 43.15
CA LYS A 217 28.58 51.91 43.11
C LYS A 217 28.12 51.59 41.69
N ASP A 218 28.55 52.36 40.70
CA ASP A 218 28.20 52.14 39.29
C ASP A 218 28.74 50.80 38.77
N LYS A 219 29.99 50.47 39.11
CA LYS A 219 30.58 49.15 38.77
C LYS A 219 29.81 48.01 39.40
N CYS A 220 29.49 48.12 40.68
CA CYS A 220 28.70 47.14 41.43
C CYS A 220 27.29 46.94 40.83
N ALA A 221 26.60 48.03 40.47
CA ALA A 221 25.31 47.99 39.79
C ALA A 221 25.41 47.37 38.39
N SER A 222 26.44 47.72 37.62
CA SER A 222 26.72 47.15 36.30
C SER A 222 27.01 45.65 36.37
N GLU A 223 27.79 45.19 37.34
CA GLU A 223 28.09 43.77 37.52
C GLU A 223 26.85 42.97 37.91
N HIS A 224 26.00 43.53 38.77
CA HIS A 224 24.72 42.94 39.12
C HIS A 224 23.79 42.83 37.91
N HIS A 225 23.67 43.89 37.10
CA HIS A 225 22.93 43.85 35.84
C HIS A 225 23.48 42.81 34.87
N ARG A 226 24.81 42.72 34.73
CA ARG A 226 25.46 41.70 33.91
C ARG A 226 25.16 40.29 34.40
N ALA A 227 25.12 40.07 35.72
CA ALA A 227 24.75 38.79 36.30
C ALA A 227 23.30 38.41 35.99
N LYS A 228 22.34 39.35 36.14
CA LYS A 228 20.94 39.14 35.72
C LYS A 228 20.84 38.81 34.23
N GLN A 229 21.58 39.54 33.39
CA GLN A 229 21.59 39.31 31.95
C GLN A 229 22.15 37.94 31.59
N LYS A 230 23.25 37.53 32.24
CA LYS A 230 23.82 36.20 32.07
C LYS A 230 22.80 35.10 32.39
N MET A 231 22.02 35.24 33.48
CA MET A 231 20.96 34.26 33.81
C MET A 231 19.89 34.17 32.71
N ARG A 232 19.52 35.29 32.08
CA ARG A 232 18.60 35.30 30.93
C ARG A 232 19.21 34.61 29.71
N ASP A 233 20.48 34.87 29.44
CA ASP A 233 21.18 34.29 28.30
C ASP A 233 21.40 32.78 28.48
N ASP A 234 21.72 32.34 29.70
CA ASP A 234 21.83 30.92 30.08
C ASP A 234 20.47 30.21 29.89
N LEU A 235 19.35 30.84 30.29
CA LEU A 235 18.01 30.27 30.07
C LEU A 235 17.66 30.18 28.58
N LYS A 236 18.00 31.21 27.78
CA LYS A 236 17.80 31.16 26.32
C LYS A 236 18.62 30.05 25.68
N ALA A 237 19.87 29.85 26.11
CA ALA A 237 20.71 28.78 25.63
C ALA A 237 20.10 27.40 25.98
N GLN A 238 19.55 27.26 27.19
CA GLN A 238 18.83 26.06 27.60
C GLN A 238 17.59 25.78 26.72
N HIS A 239 16.76 26.81 26.47
CA HIS A 239 15.60 26.69 25.58
C HIS A 239 15.98 26.29 24.15
N GLU A 240 17.11 26.79 23.64
CA GLU A 240 17.63 26.44 22.33
C GLU A 240 18.00 24.95 22.25
N ILE A 241 18.73 24.45 23.25
CA ILE A 241 19.13 23.06 23.33
C ILE A 241 17.90 22.14 23.38
N GLU A 242 16.91 22.49 24.22
CA GLU A 242 15.66 21.71 24.32
C GLU A 242 14.87 21.69 23.01
N ARG A 243 14.86 22.81 22.27
CA ARG A 243 14.22 22.87 20.96
C ARG A 243 14.92 21.97 19.94
N GLN A 244 16.25 21.94 19.95
CA GLN A 244 17.04 21.06 19.08
C GLN A 244 16.79 19.59 19.41
N GLN A 245 16.84 19.22 20.69
CA GLN A 245 16.54 17.86 21.15
C GLN A 245 15.12 17.43 20.77
N LEU A 246 14.14 18.33 20.92
CA LEU A 246 12.77 18.03 20.47
C LEU A 246 12.73 17.80 18.97
N GLU A 247 13.35 18.65 18.14
CA GLU A 247 13.30 18.48 16.69
C GLU A 247 14.02 17.19 16.24
N GLU A 248 15.09 16.76 16.91
CA GLU A 248 15.71 15.43 16.70
C GLU A 248 14.69 14.30 16.96
N VAL A 249 13.98 14.34 18.09
CA VAL A 249 12.96 13.32 18.41
C VAL A 249 11.80 13.36 17.41
N LEU A 250 11.38 14.56 16.97
CA LEU A 250 10.29 14.71 15.99
C LEU A 250 10.71 14.23 14.60
N THR A 251 11.95 14.47 14.19
CA THR A 251 12.49 13.99 12.91
C THR A 251 12.64 12.47 12.91
N GLU A 252 13.13 11.88 14.00
CA GLU A 252 13.17 10.41 14.15
C GLU A 252 11.77 9.80 14.02
N LYS A 253 10.77 10.40 14.68
CA LYS A 253 9.40 9.93 14.60
C LYS A 253 8.82 9.99 13.18
N LYS A 254 9.04 11.11 12.46
CA LYS A 254 8.66 11.25 11.05
C LYS A 254 9.33 10.18 10.19
N TYR A 255 10.62 9.95 10.40
CA TYR A 255 11.37 8.93 9.70
C TYR A 255 10.87 7.50 9.99
N GLY A 256 10.46 7.24 11.24
CA GLY A 256 9.76 6.00 11.62
C GLY A 256 8.46 5.80 10.84
N GLY A 257 7.68 6.86 10.65
CA GLY A 257 6.47 6.84 9.82
C GLY A 257 6.75 6.47 8.35
N VAL A 258 7.74 7.12 7.73
CA VAL A 258 8.15 6.86 6.34
C VAL A 258 8.66 5.42 6.18
N ARG A 259 9.51 4.95 7.11
CA ARG A 259 10.00 3.55 7.06
C ARG A 259 8.86 2.54 7.18
N ALA A 260 7.90 2.80 8.05
CA ALA A 260 6.75 1.93 8.19
C ALA A 260 5.89 1.92 6.91
N GLN A 261 5.74 3.06 6.25
CA GLN A 261 5.09 3.16 4.93
C GLN A 261 5.84 2.37 3.87
N ASP A 262 7.16 2.47 3.81
CA ASP A 262 7.98 1.73 2.85
C ASP A 262 7.88 0.21 3.05
N CYS A 263 7.89 -0.25 4.31
CA CYS A 263 7.70 -1.66 4.64
C CYS A 263 6.30 -2.15 4.21
N ASP A 264 5.24 -1.41 4.54
CA ASP A 264 3.86 -1.75 4.17
C ASP A 264 3.68 -1.77 2.64
N THR A 265 4.29 -0.81 1.93
CA THR A 265 4.29 -0.74 0.46
C THR A 265 5.02 -1.92 -0.18
N LYS A 266 6.15 -2.35 0.40
CA LYS A 266 6.89 -3.54 -0.07
C LYS A 266 6.13 -4.84 0.19
N SER A 267 5.33 -4.88 1.24
CA SER A 267 4.44 -6.00 1.58
C SER A 267 3.13 -5.98 0.78
N ALA A 268 2.81 -4.87 0.09
CA ALA A 268 1.63 -4.77 -0.74
C ALA A 268 1.68 -5.77 -1.92
N PRO A 269 0.51 -6.18 -2.45
CA PRO A 269 0.43 -7.17 -3.52
C PRO A 269 1.31 -6.79 -4.71
N ARG A 270 2.27 -7.65 -5.05
CA ARG A 270 3.19 -7.43 -6.17
C ARG A 270 2.44 -7.40 -7.51
N THR A 271 2.93 -6.60 -8.45
CA THR A 271 2.44 -6.52 -9.84
C THR A 271 2.32 -7.89 -10.54
N HIS A 272 3.15 -8.87 -10.14
CA HIS A 272 3.13 -10.25 -10.65
C HIS A 272 1.89 -11.09 -10.29
N TYR A 273 0.98 -10.61 -9.45
CA TYR A 273 -0.31 -11.29 -9.24
C TYR A 273 -1.13 -11.42 -10.53
N ARG A 274 -0.89 -10.56 -11.53
CA ARG A 274 -1.52 -10.64 -12.87
C ARG A 274 -1.01 -11.83 -13.69
N GLU A 275 0.21 -12.30 -13.43
CA GLU A 275 0.84 -13.39 -14.19
C GLU A 275 0.39 -14.77 -13.68
N THR A 276 -0.19 -14.82 -12.48
CA THR A 276 -0.66 -16.05 -11.82
C THR A 276 -2.18 -16.18 -11.93
N SER A 277 -2.70 -16.08 -13.17
CA SER A 277 -4.14 -16.21 -13.44
C SER A 277 -4.73 -17.48 -12.82
N SER A 278 -5.88 -17.35 -12.16
CA SER A 278 -6.65 -18.41 -11.48
C SER A 278 -5.98 -19.24 -10.37
N SER A 279 -4.69 -19.03 -10.06
CA SER A 279 -4.04 -19.75 -8.95
C SER A 279 -4.61 -19.30 -7.60
N TYR A 280 -4.54 -20.19 -6.59
CA TYR A 280 -5.07 -20.00 -5.23
C TYR A 280 -4.82 -18.58 -4.68
N GLY A 281 -3.62 -18.02 -4.90
CA GLY A 281 -3.25 -16.67 -4.44
C GLY A 281 -4.06 -15.52 -5.06
N GLY A 282 -4.31 -15.55 -6.37
CA GLY A 282 -5.08 -14.49 -7.05
C GLY A 282 -6.56 -14.51 -6.65
N GLN A 283 -7.13 -15.70 -6.43
CA GLN A 283 -8.52 -15.83 -5.99
C GLN A 283 -8.70 -15.39 -4.53
N HIS A 284 -7.73 -15.66 -3.65
CA HIS A 284 -7.73 -15.14 -2.27
C HIS A 284 -7.66 -13.61 -2.23
N PHE A 285 -6.83 -13.00 -3.09
CA PHE A 285 -6.73 -11.55 -3.18
C PHE A 285 -8.06 -10.91 -3.60
N LEU A 286 -8.68 -11.39 -4.69
CA LEU A 286 -9.97 -10.86 -5.15
C LEU A 286 -11.10 -11.08 -4.15
N SER A 287 -11.10 -12.22 -3.46
CA SER A 287 -12.07 -12.49 -2.40
C SER A 287 -11.88 -11.57 -1.19
N SER A 288 -10.65 -11.21 -0.85
CA SER A 288 -10.33 -10.31 0.27
C SER A 288 -10.69 -8.85 -0.04
N VAL A 289 -10.39 -8.41 -1.27
CA VAL A 289 -10.54 -7.01 -1.68
C VAL A 289 -11.95 -6.68 -2.15
N ARG A 290 -12.60 -7.58 -2.89
CA ARG A 290 -13.92 -7.33 -3.52
C ARG A 290 -15.02 -8.28 -3.05
N GLY A 291 -14.71 -9.31 -2.27
CA GLY A 291 -15.67 -10.38 -1.97
C GLY A 291 -16.05 -11.22 -3.20
N ALA A 292 -15.32 -11.07 -4.32
CA ALA A 292 -15.62 -11.72 -5.58
C ALA A 292 -14.81 -13.02 -5.70
N ARG A 293 -15.51 -14.14 -5.97
CA ARG A 293 -14.89 -15.44 -6.23
C ARG A 293 -14.95 -15.72 -7.72
N LEU A 294 -13.79 -15.79 -8.36
CA LEU A 294 -13.70 -16.24 -9.75
C LEU A 294 -14.19 -17.70 -9.84
N GLN A 295 -15.04 -18.02 -10.82
CA GLN A 295 -15.32 -19.41 -11.16
C GLN A 295 -14.11 -19.95 -11.92
N VAL A 296 -13.19 -20.58 -11.19
CA VAL A 296 -12.06 -21.30 -11.79
C VAL A 296 -12.61 -22.62 -12.34
N GLN A 297 -12.93 -22.66 -13.63
CA GLN A 297 -13.00 -23.94 -14.33
C GLN A 297 -11.57 -24.43 -14.48
N SER A 298 -11.24 -25.56 -13.86
CA SER A 298 -9.90 -26.16 -13.94
C SER A 298 -9.56 -26.44 -15.40
N LEU A 299 -8.54 -25.76 -15.92
CA LEU A 299 -7.94 -25.98 -17.25
C LEU A 299 -7.36 -27.39 -17.47
N CYS A 300 -7.48 -28.29 -16.51
CA CYS A 300 -6.94 -29.65 -16.56
C CYS A 300 -7.68 -30.59 -17.54
N ALA A 301 -8.87 -30.24 -18.06
CA ALA A 301 -9.62 -31.15 -18.92
C ALA A 301 -9.13 -31.23 -20.40
N LEU A 302 -8.25 -30.32 -20.84
CA LEU A 302 -7.78 -30.26 -22.24
C LEU A 302 -6.43 -30.94 -22.48
N HIS A 303 -5.68 -31.29 -21.43
CA HIS A 303 -4.36 -31.92 -21.56
C HIS A 303 -4.36 -33.45 -21.34
N ASP A 304 -5.43 -34.01 -20.77
CA ASP A 304 -5.49 -35.43 -20.40
C ASP A 304 -6.05 -36.36 -21.51
N SER A 305 -6.21 -35.87 -22.75
CA SER A 305 -6.75 -36.67 -23.86
C SER A 305 -5.79 -36.92 -25.02
N GLU A 306 -4.49 -36.64 -24.86
CA GLU A 306 -3.47 -37.26 -25.70
C GLU A 306 -3.01 -38.59 -25.08
N GLU A 307 -3.66 -39.68 -25.52
CA GLU A 307 -3.05 -41.01 -25.50
C GLU A 307 -1.67 -40.91 -26.19
N GLY A 308 -0.59 -40.98 -25.40
CA GLY A 308 0.75 -41.31 -25.90
C GLY A 308 1.86 -40.28 -25.74
N SER A 309 1.82 -39.34 -24.79
CA SER A 309 3.02 -38.55 -24.44
C SER A 309 3.77 -39.16 -23.22
N PRO A 310 5.10 -39.33 -23.27
CA PRO A 310 5.86 -39.86 -22.15
C PRO A 310 5.86 -38.85 -20.99
N THR A 311 5.71 -39.37 -19.78
CA THR A 311 5.81 -38.63 -18.51
C THR A 311 6.99 -37.64 -18.54
N PRO A 312 6.79 -36.36 -18.18
CA PRO A 312 7.90 -35.45 -18.03
C PRO A 312 8.83 -35.96 -16.92
N SER A 313 10.06 -36.32 -17.31
CA SER A 313 11.13 -36.68 -16.40
C SER A 313 11.38 -35.51 -15.44
N GLY A 314 11.11 -35.70 -14.15
CA GLY A 314 11.42 -34.67 -13.15
C GLY A 314 10.66 -34.67 -11.83
N SER A 315 9.83 -35.65 -11.48
CA SER A 315 9.25 -35.73 -10.13
C SER A 315 10.06 -36.69 -9.25
N THR A 316 10.94 -36.14 -8.43
CA THR A 316 11.55 -36.83 -7.28
C THR A 316 10.47 -37.17 -6.25
N VAL A 317 10.28 -38.47 -6.02
CA VAL A 317 9.55 -38.98 -4.86
C VAL A 317 10.55 -39.03 -3.71
N TYR A 318 10.35 -38.21 -2.68
CA TYR A 318 11.02 -38.40 -1.40
C TYR A 318 10.32 -39.55 -0.66
N HIS A 319 11.09 -40.56 -0.26
CA HIS A 319 10.69 -41.59 0.69
C HIS A 319 10.76 -41.08 2.12
#